data_AF-A0A445MWG9-F1
#
_entry.id   AF-A0A445MWG9-F1
#
_cell.length_a   1.000
_cell.length_b   1.000
_cell.length_c   1.000
_cell.angle_alpha   90.00
_cell.angle_beta   90.00
_cell.angle_gamma   90.00
#
_symmetry.space_group_name_H-M   'P 1'
#
loop_
_entity.id
_entity.type
_entity.pdbx_description
1 polymer ?
#
loop_
_entity_poly.entity_id
_entity_poly.type
_entity_poly.pdbx_seq_one_letter_code
_entity_poly.pdbx_strand_id
1 'polypeptide(L)'
;MQKNVEVEFWILMARALFHELKPKDAGFELCGYGMDKNEFAFLVHRETKRVNEALIAMSLAKGERETHEIFDSLSRDTVIALCSRWARYLWAWKQLENDPHPHLWMPPDEKDTWRAILLAMTDDLPAASEARRQLWPEESQG
;
A
#
# COMPACT_ATOMS: atom_id res chain seq x y z
N MET A 1 -15.20 18.07 15.86
CA MET A 1 -14.94 16.63 15.93
C MET A 1 -13.47 16.42 16.19
N GLN A 2 -13.10 15.54 17.12
CA GLN A 2 -11.72 15.17 17.38
C GLN A 2 -11.30 14.16 16.30
N LYS A 3 -10.15 14.39 15.66
CA LYS A 3 -9.63 13.48 14.64
C LYS A 3 -9.12 12.19 15.28
N ASN A 4 -9.27 11.09 14.55
CA ASN A 4 -8.71 9.81 14.95
C ASN A 4 -7.18 9.81 14.72
N VAL A 5 -6.43 9.82 15.82
CA VAL A 5 -4.96 9.91 15.82
C VAL A 5 -4.31 8.71 15.13
N GLU A 6 -4.92 7.53 15.21
CA GLU A 6 -4.42 6.32 14.57
C GLU A 6 -4.53 6.40 13.04
N VAL A 7 -5.67 6.86 12.54
CA VAL A 7 -5.87 7.08 11.09
C VAL A 7 -4.92 8.15 10.57
N GLU A 8 -4.70 9.23 11.33
CA GLU A 8 -3.74 10.26 10.97
C GLU A 8 -2.31 9.69 10.88
N PHE A 9 -1.90 8.87 11.84
CA PHE A 9 -0.62 8.16 11.82
C PHE A 9 -0.48 7.26 10.59
N TRP A 10 -1.51 6.47 10.26
CA TRP A 10 -1.54 5.64 9.04
C TRP A 10 -1.32 6.44 7.77
N ILE A 11 -2.03 7.57 7.64
CA ILE A 11 -1.93 8.44 6.47
C ILE A 11 -0.53 9.06 6.38
N LEU A 12 0.06 9.47 7.50
CA LEU A 12 1.41 10.03 7.56
C LEU A 12 2.45 8.98 7.15
N MET A 13 2.38 7.78 7.73
CA MET A 13 3.29 6.67 7.40
C MET A 13 3.16 6.24 5.94
N ALA A 14 1.94 6.14 5.42
CA ALA A 14 1.71 5.77 4.02
C ALA A 14 2.24 6.83 3.05
N ARG A 15 2.21 8.11 3.41
CA ARG A 15 2.83 9.18 2.60
C ARG A 15 4.35 9.12 2.65
N ALA A 16 4.92 8.90 3.82
CA ALA A 16 6.37 8.77 3.99
C ALA A 16 6.89 7.57 3.17
N LEU A 17 6.29 6.40 3.33
CA LEU A 17 6.65 5.20 2.57
C LEU A 17 6.54 5.40 1.05
N PHE A 18 5.48 6.09 0.59
CA PHE A 18 5.35 6.42 -0.83
C PHE A 18 6.48 7.33 -1.33
N HIS A 19 6.85 8.35 -0.54
CA HIS A 19 7.89 9.29 -0.90
C HIS A 19 9.27 8.62 -0.98
N GLU A 20 9.56 7.71 -0.05
CA GLU A 20 10.80 6.93 -0.04
C GLU A 20 10.90 5.99 -1.25
N LEU A 21 9.83 5.25 -1.57
CA LEU A 21 9.84 4.28 -2.68
C LEU A 21 9.80 4.93 -4.06
N LYS A 22 9.22 6.13 -4.18
CA LYS A 22 9.07 6.77 -5.49
C LYS A 22 10.45 7.16 -6.06
N PRO A 23 10.72 6.90 -7.37
CA PRO A 23 11.94 7.37 -8.00
C PRO A 23 12.06 8.90 -7.88
N LYS A 24 13.25 9.39 -7.51
CA LYS A 24 13.49 10.83 -7.21
C LYS A 24 13.09 11.77 -8.34
N ASP A 25 13.19 11.31 -9.58
CA ASP A 25 12.90 12.10 -10.78
C ASP A 25 11.51 11.81 -11.39
N ALA A 26 10.71 10.95 -10.75
CA ALA A 26 9.39 10.64 -11.27
C ALA A 26 8.43 11.83 -11.07
N GLY A 27 7.82 12.28 -12.16
CA GLY A 27 6.81 13.32 -12.16
C GLY A 27 5.40 12.78 -11.91
N PHE A 28 4.41 13.49 -12.45
CA PHE A 28 2.99 13.14 -12.34
C PHE A 28 2.57 12.00 -13.29
N GLU A 29 3.41 11.63 -14.25
CA GLU A 29 3.18 10.54 -15.20
C GLU A 29 3.05 9.17 -14.52
N LEU A 30 3.70 8.96 -13.36
CA LEU A 30 3.47 7.76 -12.54
C LEU A 30 2.06 7.68 -11.98
N CYS A 31 1.32 8.79 -11.94
CA CYS A 31 -0.09 8.81 -11.56
C CYS A 31 -1.03 8.68 -12.77
N GLY A 32 -0.52 8.32 -13.95
CA GLY A 32 -1.29 8.22 -15.19
C GLY A 32 -1.62 9.57 -15.82
N TYR A 33 -0.94 10.65 -15.42
CA TYR A 33 -1.15 11.97 -16.02
C TYR A 33 -0.87 11.93 -17.52
N GLY A 34 -1.85 12.37 -18.33
CA GLY A 34 -1.77 12.36 -19.79
C GLY A 34 -2.28 11.08 -20.47
N MET A 35 -2.68 10.06 -19.71
CA MET A 35 -3.35 8.87 -20.27
C MET A 35 -4.85 9.12 -20.47
N ASP A 36 -5.44 8.49 -21.49
CA ASP A 36 -6.90 8.40 -21.58
C ASP A 36 -7.48 7.63 -20.38
N LYS A 37 -8.69 8.00 -19.97
CA LYS A 37 -9.34 7.38 -18.79
C LYS A 37 -9.59 5.89 -18.98
N ASN A 38 -9.98 5.46 -20.18
CA ASN A 38 -10.25 4.04 -20.44
C ASN A 38 -8.95 3.26 -20.55
N GLU A 39 -7.92 3.84 -21.17
CA GLU A 39 -6.57 3.25 -21.22
C GLU A 39 -5.98 3.09 -19.81
N PHE A 40 -6.13 4.10 -18.96
CA PHE A 40 -5.70 4.05 -17.57
C PHE A 40 -6.46 2.98 -16.78
N ALA A 41 -7.78 2.93 -16.89
CA ALA A 41 -8.59 1.90 -16.23
C ALA A 41 -8.22 0.48 -16.69
N PHE A 42 -8.00 0.30 -17.99
CA PHE A 42 -7.55 -0.96 -18.55
C PHE A 42 -6.15 -1.37 -18.05
N LEU A 43 -5.21 -0.42 -18.00
CA LEU A 43 -3.87 -0.63 -17.44
C LEU A 43 -3.95 -1.06 -15.97
N VAL A 44 -4.70 -0.33 -15.13
CA VAL A 44 -4.86 -0.67 -13.71
C VAL A 44 -5.46 -2.07 -13.55
N HIS A 45 -6.47 -2.40 -14.34
CA HIS A 45 -7.08 -3.73 -14.32
C HIS A 45 -6.08 -4.82 -14.71
N ARG A 46 -5.36 -4.65 -15.82
CA ARG A 46 -4.36 -5.59 -16.32
C ARG A 46 -3.22 -5.83 -15.33
N GLU A 47 -2.78 -4.79 -14.64
CA GLU A 47 -1.65 -4.86 -13.70
C GLU A 47 -2.05 -5.24 -12.26
N THR A 48 -3.35 -5.32 -11.95
CA THR A 48 -3.85 -5.62 -10.59
C THR A 48 -3.20 -6.84 -9.94
N LYS A 49 -3.04 -7.95 -10.69
CA LYS A 49 -2.40 -9.15 -10.17
C LYS A 49 -0.95 -8.90 -9.75
N ARG A 50 -0.16 -8.24 -10.62
CA ARG A 50 1.25 -7.92 -10.33
C ARG A 50 1.39 -6.91 -9.20
N VAL A 51 0.47 -5.96 -9.09
CA VAL A 51 0.41 -5.03 -7.95
C VAL A 51 0.18 -5.78 -6.64
N ASN A 52 -0.76 -6.74 -6.61
CA ASN A 52 -0.97 -7.57 -5.41
C ASN A 52 0.28 -8.39 -5.08
N GLU A 53 0.90 -9.05 -6.06
CA GLU A 53 2.14 -9.80 -5.86
C GLU A 53 3.28 -8.91 -5.32
N ALA A 54 3.44 -7.71 -5.86
CA ALA A 54 4.45 -6.75 -5.42
C ALA A 54 4.19 -6.26 -3.99
N LEU A 55 2.94 -5.92 -3.65
CA LEU A 55 2.57 -5.49 -2.31
C LEU A 55 2.83 -6.60 -1.27
N ILE A 56 2.48 -7.85 -1.59
CA ILE A 56 2.79 -8.99 -0.74
C ILE A 56 4.30 -9.18 -0.60
N ALA A 57 5.04 -9.20 -1.70
CA ALA A 57 6.49 -9.38 -1.66
C ALA A 57 7.18 -8.29 -0.83
N MET A 58 6.82 -7.02 -1.05
CA MET A 58 7.33 -5.90 -0.27
C MET A 58 6.96 -6.03 1.21
N SER A 59 5.73 -6.45 1.53
CA SER A 59 5.30 -6.64 2.91
C SER A 59 6.04 -7.77 3.64
N LEU A 60 6.62 -8.74 2.91
CA LEU A 60 7.39 -9.87 3.45
C LEU A 60 8.91 -9.64 3.38
N ALA A 61 9.37 -8.55 2.77
CA ALA A 61 10.78 -8.20 2.63
C ALA A 61 11.48 -8.08 3.99
N LYS A 62 12.76 -8.42 4.10
CA LYS A 62 13.51 -8.38 5.36
C LYS A 62 13.77 -6.97 5.89
N GLY A 63 13.58 -5.96 5.05
CA GLY A 63 13.69 -4.56 5.41
C GLY A 63 13.73 -3.67 4.19
N GLU A 64 14.02 -2.39 4.44
CA GLU A 64 13.98 -1.30 3.45
C GLU A 64 14.69 -1.63 2.14
N ARG A 65 15.94 -2.11 2.18
CA ARG A 65 16.72 -2.44 0.98
C ARG A 65 16.00 -3.42 0.06
N GLU A 66 15.44 -4.50 0.61
CA GLU A 66 14.75 -5.53 -0.19
C GLU A 66 13.40 -5.01 -0.70
N THR A 67 12.71 -4.17 0.07
CA THR A 67 11.51 -3.46 -0.39
C THR A 67 11.81 -2.59 -1.61
N HIS A 68 12.92 -1.84 -1.58
CA HIS A 68 13.38 -1.04 -2.72
C HIS A 68 13.75 -1.91 -3.93
N GLU A 69 14.51 -3.00 -3.73
CA GLU A 69 14.87 -3.92 -4.81
C GLU A 69 13.63 -4.50 -5.52
N ILE A 70 12.58 -4.84 -4.76
CA ILE A 70 11.30 -5.29 -5.32
C ILE A 70 10.64 -4.17 -6.11
N PHE A 71 10.53 -2.96 -5.54
CA PHE A 71 9.90 -1.82 -6.20
C PHE A 71 10.62 -1.43 -7.50
N ASP A 72 11.94 -1.35 -7.48
CA ASP A 72 12.78 -0.98 -8.63
C ASP A 72 12.72 -2.01 -9.76
N SER A 73 12.37 -3.26 -9.44
CA SER A 73 12.17 -4.33 -10.43
C SER A 73 10.83 -4.24 -11.18
N LEU A 74 9.90 -3.41 -10.70
CA LEU A 74 8.57 -3.29 -11.29
C LEU A 74 8.62 -2.59 -12.64
N SER A 75 7.81 -3.08 -13.58
CA SER A 75 7.61 -2.37 -14.85
C SER A 75 6.93 -1.02 -14.61
N ARG A 76 7.17 -0.05 -15.50
CA ARG A 76 6.52 1.27 -15.45
C ARG A 76 4.99 1.16 -15.30
N ASP A 77 4.35 0.27 -16.04
CA ASP A 77 2.90 0.10 -15.99
C ASP A 77 2.44 -0.43 -14.63
N THR A 78 3.19 -1.37 -14.05
CA THR A 78 2.90 -1.88 -12.71
C THR A 78 3.09 -0.79 -11.65
N VAL A 79 4.11 0.07 -11.78
CA VAL A 79 4.30 1.23 -10.91
C VAL A 79 3.13 2.21 -11.02
N ILE A 80 2.65 2.50 -12.25
CA ILE A 80 1.48 3.37 -12.45
C ILE A 80 0.24 2.81 -11.75
N ALA A 81 -0.01 1.51 -11.91
CA ALA A 81 -1.13 0.84 -11.26
C ALA A 81 -1.00 0.84 -9.72
N LEU A 82 0.20 0.65 -9.19
CA LEU A 82 0.51 0.74 -7.76
C LEU A 82 0.29 2.17 -7.22
N CYS A 83 0.74 3.21 -7.93
CA CYS A 83 0.47 4.60 -7.57
C CYS A 83 -1.04 4.90 -7.54
N SER A 84 -1.80 4.37 -8.51
CA SER A 84 -3.27 4.47 -8.50
C SER A 84 -3.89 3.80 -7.27
N ARG A 85 -3.36 2.63 -6.88
CA ARG A 85 -3.79 1.91 -5.67
C ARG A 85 -3.54 2.74 -4.42
N TRP A 86 -2.34 3.31 -4.32
CA TRP A 86 -1.94 4.15 -3.21
C TRP A 86 -2.85 5.37 -3.04
N ALA A 87 -3.15 6.07 -4.14
CA ALA A 87 -4.04 7.22 -4.12
C ALA A 87 -5.46 6.86 -3.65
N ARG A 88 -5.99 5.71 -4.10
CA ARG A 88 -7.31 5.20 -3.68
C ARG A 88 -7.36 4.97 -2.17
N TYR A 89 -6.35 4.31 -1.59
CA TYR A 89 -6.33 4.01 -0.16
C TYR A 89 -6.07 5.24 0.72
N LEU A 90 -5.18 6.14 0.31
CA LEU A 90 -5.01 7.43 1.00
C LEU A 90 -6.31 8.24 1.02
N TRP A 91 -7.08 8.22 -0.08
CA TRP A 91 -8.38 8.89 -0.10
C TRP A 91 -9.40 8.19 0.81
N ALA A 92 -9.46 6.86 0.79
CA ALA A 92 -10.37 6.09 1.64
C ALA A 92 -10.08 6.28 3.13
N TRP A 93 -8.82 6.21 3.56
CA TRP A 93 -8.43 6.42 4.96
C TRP A 93 -8.70 7.84 5.44
N LYS A 94 -8.55 8.86 4.58
CA LYS A 94 -8.96 10.23 4.93
C LYS A 94 -10.43 10.33 5.30
N GLN A 95 -11.30 9.52 4.69
CA GLN A 95 -12.72 9.49 5.07
C GLN A 95 -12.94 8.90 6.47
N LEU A 96 -12.00 8.10 6.98
CA LEU A 96 -12.04 7.49 8.31
C LEU A 96 -11.48 8.40 9.42
N GLU A 97 -10.86 9.54 9.11
CA GLU A 97 -10.30 10.46 10.13
C GLU A 97 -11.33 10.92 11.18
N ASN A 98 -12.61 10.83 10.82
CA ASN A 98 -13.76 11.25 11.60
C ASN A 98 -14.57 10.06 12.18
N ASP A 99 -14.15 8.83 11.90
CA ASP A 99 -14.79 7.61 12.39
C ASP A 99 -14.32 7.31 13.82
N PRO A 100 -15.23 7.16 14.80
CA PRO A 100 -14.86 6.77 16.17
C PRO A 100 -14.32 5.34 16.27
N HIS A 101 -14.60 4.47 15.30
CA HIS A 101 -14.22 3.06 15.30
C HIS A 101 -13.67 2.61 13.93
N PRO A 102 -12.50 3.12 13.50
CA PRO A 102 -11.94 2.75 12.22
C PRO A 102 -11.60 1.26 12.21
N HIS A 103 -11.99 0.57 11.14
CA HIS A 103 -11.67 -0.84 10.92
C HIS A 103 -10.27 -1.02 10.30
N LEU A 104 -9.24 -0.37 10.89
CA LEU A 104 -7.84 -0.58 10.51
C LEU A 104 -7.21 -1.57 11.48
N TRP A 105 -6.55 -2.59 10.94
CA TRP A 105 -5.78 -3.51 11.76
C TRP A 105 -4.34 -3.02 11.89
N MET A 106 -3.85 -2.86 13.11
CA MET A 106 -2.47 -2.46 13.43
C MET A 106 -1.63 -3.66 13.87
N PRO A 107 -0.35 -3.74 13.45
CA PRO A 107 0.56 -4.76 13.95
C PRO A 107 0.94 -4.50 15.42
N PRO A 108 1.43 -5.52 16.15
CA PRO A 108 1.85 -5.38 17.56
C PRO A 108 3.00 -4.38 17.78
N ASP A 109 3.90 -4.24 16.80
CA ASP A 109 5.01 -3.29 16.82
C ASP A 109 4.77 -2.19 15.77
N GLU A 110 4.75 -0.93 16.21
CA GLU A 110 4.62 0.25 15.35
C GLU A 110 5.72 0.32 14.28
N LYS A 111 6.88 -0.30 14.52
CA LYS A 111 7.96 -0.37 13.52
C LYS A 111 7.57 -1.16 12.27
N ASP A 112 6.58 -2.04 12.35
CA ASP A 112 6.08 -2.80 11.21
C ASP A 112 4.82 -2.21 10.57
N THR A 113 4.36 -1.02 10.99
CA THR A 113 3.17 -0.37 10.39
C THR A 113 3.29 -0.22 8.87
N TRP A 114 4.51 -0.06 8.33
CA TRP A 114 4.73 -0.02 6.89
C TRP A 114 4.31 -1.32 6.18
N ARG A 115 4.49 -2.50 6.82
CA ARG A 115 4.02 -3.79 6.28
C ARG A 115 2.50 -3.84 6.27
N ALA A 116 1.86 -3.39 7.34
CA ALA A 116 0.40 -3.34 7.44
C ALA A 116 -0.22 -2.41 6.38
N ILE A 117 0.42 -1.28 6.08
CA ILE A 117 0.02 -0.38 4.99
C ILE A 117 0.05 -1.09 3.63
N LEU A 118 1.14 -1.81 3.31
CA LEU A 118 1.27 -2.56 2.06
C LEU A 118 0.21 -3.66 1.96
N LEU A 119 0.00 -4.43 3.04
CA LEU A 119 -1.01 -5.48 3.09
C LEU A 119 -2.43 -4.92 2.93
N ALA A 120 -2.74 -3.80 3.58
CA ALA A 120 -4.05 -3.16 3.49
C ALA A 120 -4.39 -2.71 2.07
N MET A 121 -3.38 -2.36 1.25
CA MET A 121 -3.55 -1.97 -0.15
C MET A 121 -3.73 -3.16 -1.12
N THR A 122 -3.55 -4.38 -0.64
CA THR A 122 -3.68 -5.61 -1.43
C THR A 122 -5.15 -5.99 -1.58
N ASP A 123 -5.63 -6.15 -2.82
CA ASP A 123 -7.04 -6.55 -3.07
C ASP A 123 -7.24 -8.07 -2.90
N ASP A 124 -6.15 -8.85 -2.93
CA ASP A 124 -6.15 -10.29 -2.66
C ASP A 124 -6.17 -10.55 -1.15
N LEU A 125 -7.38 -10.55 -0.57
CA LEU A 125 -7.59 -10.74 0.86
C LEU A 125 -7.01 -12.06 1.39
N PRO A 126 -7.16 -13.21 0.69
CA PRO A 126 -6.50 -14.44 1.10
C PRO A 126 -4.98 -14.33 1.18
N ALA A 127 -4.32 -13.76 0.15
CA ALA A 127 -2.87 -13.59 0.15
C ALA A 127 -2.39 -12.62 1.24
N ALA A 128 -3.12 -11.51 1.44
CA ALA A 128 -2.80 -10.54 2.49
C ALA A 128 -2.95 -11.15 3.90
N SER A 129 -4.00 -11.96 4.09
CA SER A 129 -4.22 -12.69 5.34
C SER A 129 -3.12 -13.71 5.59
N GLU A 130 -2.69 -14.43 4.56
CA GLU A 130 -1.59 -15.39 4.67
C GLU A 130 -0.26 -14.70 4.99
N ALA A 131 0.08 -13.62 4.30
CA ALA A 131 1.28 -12.83 4.61
C ALA A 131 1.23 -12.28 6.04
N ARG A 132 0.07 -11.82 6.52
CA ARG A 132 -0.11 -11.40 7.91
C ARG A 132 0.17 -12.54 8.90
N ARG A 133 -0.32 -13.76 8.64
CA ARG A 133 -0.04 -14.93 9.51
C ARG A 133 1.44 -15.28 9.55
N GLN A 134 2.17 -15.11 8.44
CA GLN A 134 3.60 -15.38 8.38
C GLN A 134 4.42 -14.36 9.16
N LEU A 135 4.02 -13.08 9.09
CA LEU A 135 4.70 -11.99 9.79
C LEU A 135 4.41 -11.99 11.30
N TRP A 136 3.17 -12.31 11.70
CA TRP A 136 2.72 -12.28 13.08
C TRP A 136 1.94 -13.57 13.45
N PRO A 137 2.62 -14.71 13.60
CA PRO A 137 1.98 -16.01 13.81
C PRO A 137 1.26 -16.12 15.17
N GLU A 138 1.71 -15.37 16.19
CA GLU A 138 1.16 -15.41 17.55
C GLU A 138 -0.26 -14.83 17.66
N GLU A 139 -0.67 -13.95 16.74
CA GLU A 139 -2.04 -13.42 16.68
C GLU A 139 -3.02 -14.32 15.92
N SER A 140 -2.53 -15.35 15.21
CA SER A 140 -3.36 -16.17 14.31
C SER A 140 -4.08 -17.32 15.01
N GLN A 141 -3.94 -17.42 16.34
CA GLN A 141 -4.54 -18.45 17.19
C GLN A 141 -5.68 -17.90 18.09
N GLY A 142 -6.04 -16.62 17.95
CA GLY A 142 -7.10 -15.95 18.70
C GLY A 142 -8.43 -15.88 17.95
#